data_AF-A0A2G2J212-F1
#
_entry.id   AF-A0A2G2J212-F1
#
_cell.length_a   1.000
_cell.length_b   1.000
_cell.length_c   1.000
_cell.angle_alpha   90.00
_cell.angle_beta   90.00
_cell.angle_gamma   90.00
#
_symmetry.space_group_name_H-M   'P 1'
#
loop_
_entity.id
_entity.type
_entity.pdbx_description
1 polymer ?
#
loop_
_entity_poly.entity_id
_entity_poly.type
_entity_poly.pdbx_seq_one_letter_code
_entity_poly.pdbx_strand_id
1 'polypeptide(L)'
;MDREKYLETLRGAGKLDYEIYLNTEALLACQKPPQELCNPDELMFMIVHQIEELWMKLMATTLMDIDDEMRARRSFKVMTLFRRVNICQEMMRTQLTLLETMSPKDYQEIRLLLGNGSGQESPGFRVLLKMPADLWVTFTDVYLENGAKTLEQIYDSEYAHDDAYMIAECLAEFDEQFQKFRADHMQLIYRSIGVDASSLKGRPVEILRSGTRQKFFPDLWQVRADMTDRWGSSYGKTRKKLDTKNGETDA
;
A
#
# COMPACT_ATOMS: atom_id res chain seq x y z
N MET A 1 28.93 25.47 -10.02
CA MET A 1 27.61 25.84 -9.47
C MET A 1 27.80 26.13 -8.00
N ASP A 2 27.33 27.26 -7.51
CA ASP A 2 27.45 27.65 -6.09
C ASP A 2 26.41 26.89 -5.25
N ARG A 3 26.81 25.75 -4.68
CA ARG A 3 25.89 24.84 -3.97
C ARG A 3 25.22 25.49 -2.77
N GLU A 4 25.95 26.27 -1.99
CA GLU A 4 25.42 26.91 -0.77
C GLU A 4 24.31 27.90 -1.14
N LYS A 5 24.55 28.72 -2.16
CA LYS A 5 23.54 29.64 -2.68
C LYS A 5 22.24 28.92 -3.10
N TYR A 6 22.33 27.80 -3.81
CA TYR A 6 21.14 27.06 -4.23
C TYR A 6 20.41 26.38 -3.07
N LEU A 7 21.15 25.86 -2.09
CA LEU A 7 20.56 25.26 -0.89
C LEU A 7 19.83 26.30 -0.03
N GLU A 8 20.42 27.50 0.11
CA GLU A 8 19.77 28.63 0.78
C GLU A 8 18.51 29.08 0.04
N THR A 9 18.59 29.17 -1.30
CA THR A 9 17.43 29.53 -2.14
C THR A 9 16.31 28.49 -2.02
N LEU A 10 16.65 27.19 -1.97
CA LEU A 10 15.68 26.09 -1.88
C LEU A 10 14.91 26.10 -0.57
N ARG A 11 15.55 26.47 0.55
CA ARG A 11 14.90 26.55 1.87
C ARG A 11 13.76 27.57 1.89
N GLY A 12 13.85 28.60 1.04
CA GLY A 12 12.89 29.69 0.98
C GLY A 12 13.05 30.68 2.12
N ALA A 13 12.38 31.83 2.01
CA ALA A 13 12.43 32.88 3.01
C ALA A 13 11.29 32.82 4.04
N GLY A 14 10.32 31.92 3.84
CA GLY A 14 9.13 31.75 4.69
C GLY A 14 8.15 32.94 4.60
N LYS A 15 8.21 33.72 3.52
CA LYS A 15 7.52 35.01 3.39
C LYS A 15 6.52 35.06 2.25
N LEU A 16 6.64 34.17 1.27
CA LEU A 16 5.71 34.10 0.15
C LEU A 16 4.49 33.27 0.52
N ASP A 17 3.32 33.60 -0.03
CA ASP A 17 2.06 32.91 0.27
C ASP A 17 2.15 31.39 0.08
N TYR A 18 2.88 30.93 -0.94
CA TYR A 18 3.14 29.51 -1.18
C TYR A 18 3.93 28.86 -0.04
N GLU A 19 5.01 29.52 0.41
CA GLU A 19 5.89 29.04 1.48
C GLU A 19 5.13 28.99 2.81
N ILE A 20 4.31 30.00 3.09
CA ILE A 20 3.48 30.10 4.29
C ILE A 20 2.40 29.03 4.27
N TYR A 21 1.66 28.89 3.16
CA TYR A 21 0.54 27.95 3.06
C TYR A 21 0.98 26.49 3.16
N LEU A 22 2.05 26.10 2.46
CA LEU A 22 2.58 24.73 2.51
C LEU A 22 3.55 24.50 3.67
N ASN A 23 3.90 25.55 4.42
CA ASN A 23 4.89 25.54 5.48
C ASN A 23 6.23 24.93 5.00
N THR A 24 6.73 25.40 3.86
CA THR A 24 7.92 24.83 3.22
C THR A 24 9.18 25.02 4.05
N GLU A 25 9.28 26.11 4.82
CA GLU A 25 10.44 26.35 5.69
C GLU A 25 10.60 25.22 6.72
N ALA A 26 9.53 24.82 7.41
CA ALA A 26 9.58 23.72 8.36
C ALA A 26 9.75 22.37 7.64
N LEU A 27 9.02 22.14 6.54
CA LEU A 27 9.07 20.89 5.78
C LEU A 27 10.48 20.60 5.24
N LEU A 28 11.14 21.61 4.67
CA LEU A 28 12.47 21.50 4.06
C LEU A 28 13.62 21.65 5.09
N ALA A 29 13.28 21.90 6.36
CA ALA A 29 14.23 21.85 7.47
C ALA A 29 14.26 20.47 8.17
N CYS A 30 13.38 19.54 7.80
CA CYS A 30 13.33 18.19 8.37
C CYS A 30 14.45 17.26 7.87
N GLN A 31 15.26 17.69 6.90
CA GLN A 31 16.38 16.91 6.36
C GLN A 31 17.71 17.41 6.93
N LYS A 32 18.67 16.50 7.12
CA LYS A 32 20.02 16.86 7.60
C LYS A 32 20.69 17.84 6.62
N PRO A 33 21.45 18.84 7.11
CA PRO A 33 22.27 19.66 6.25
C PRO A 33 23.37 18.81 5.58
N PRO A 34 23.87 19.19 4.39
CA PRO A 34 24.82 18.36 3.62
C PRO A 34 26.07 17.93 4.38
N GLN A 35 26.54 18.76 5.32
CA GLN A 35 27.73 18.52 6.12
C GLN A 35 27.53 17.45 7.20
N GLU A 36 26.28 17.13 7.54
CA GLU A 36 25.91 16.12 8.54
C GLU A 36 25.49 14.77 7.91
N LEU A 37 25.42 14.70 6.57
CA LEU A 37 25.11 13.46 5.87
C LEU A 37 26.28 12.47 5.96
N CYS A 38 26.02 11.20 6.23
CA CYS A 38 27.05 10.16 6.22
C CYS A 38 27.59 9.90 4.82
N ASN A 39 26.72 10.03 3.82
CA ASN A 39 27.04 10.03 2.39
C ASN A 39 25.92 10.74 1.61
N PRO A 40 26.12 11.03 0.32
CA PRO A 40 25.14 11.77 -0.49
C PRO A 40 23.76 11.09 -0.62
N ASP A 41 23.67 9.77 -0.50
CA ASP A 41 22.40 9.03 -0.64
C ASP A 41 21.53 9.09 0.63
N GLU A 42 22.08 9.49 1.78
CA GLU A 42 21.30 9.64 3.01
C GLU A 42 20.16 10.65 2.85
N LEU A 43 20.37 11.73 2.07
CA LEU A 43 19.32 12.70 1.80
C LEU A 43 18.13 12.08 1.04
N MET A 44 18.42 11.26 0.01
CA MET A 44 17.37 10.53 -0.72
C MET A 44 16.64 9.55 0.21
N PHE A 45 17.40 8.81 1.03
CA PHE A 45 16.83 7.89 2.01
C PHE A 45 15.85 8.62 2.96
N MET A 46 16.22 9.78 3.49
CA MET A 46 15.35 10.60 4.34
C MET A 46 14.10 11.07 3.59
N ILE A 47 14.26 11.64 2.40
CA ILE A 47 13.16 12.24 1.62
C ILE A 47 12.13 11.17 1.24
N VAL A 48 12.55 10.00 0.76
CA VAL A 48 11.62 8.93 0.36
C VAL A 48 10.72 8.53 1.54
N HIS A 49 11.31 8.27 2.72
CA HIS A 49 10.53 7.87 3.90
C HIS A 49 9.67 9.01 4.46
N GLN A 50 10.12 10.26 4.39
CA GLN A 50 9.31 11.41 4.80
C GLN A 50 8.09 11.60 3.89
N ILE A 51 8.26 11.40 2.58
CA ILE A 51 7.15 11.40 1.62
C ILE A 51 6.17 10.25 1.92
N GLU A 52 6.67 9.04 2.28
CA GLU A 52 5.79 7.95 2.73
C GLU A 52 4.94 8.36 3.92
N GLU A 53 5.51 8.99 4.96
CA GLU A 53 4.74 9.45 6.11
C GLU A 53 3.65 10.47 5.72
N LEU A 54 3.93 11.36 4.75
CA LEU A 54 2.93 12.29 4.24
C LEU A 54 1.81 11.59 3.46
N TRP A 55 2.14 10.60 2.62
CA TRP A 55 1.14 9.79 1.93
C TRP A 55 0.31 8.97 2.91
N MET A 56 0.94 8.35 3.90
CA MET A 56 0.24 7.59 4.94
C MET A 56 -0.68 8.48 5.78
N LYS A 57 -0.29 9.71 6.08
CA LYS A 57 -1.17 10.70 6.73
C LYS A 57 -2.41 11.02 5.87
N LEU A 58 -2.23 11.26 4.57
CA LEU A 58 -3.34 11.51 3.66
C LEU A 58 -4.26 10.29 3.53
N MET A 59 -3.69 9.09 3.40
CA MET A 59 -4.45 7.85 3.34
C MET A 59 -5.24 7.60 4.61
N ALA A 60 -4.62 7.71 5.79
CA ALA A 60 -5.31 7.51 7.06
C ALA A 60 -6.47 8.49 7.23
N THR A 61 -6.28 9.77 6.87
CA THR A 61 -7.37 10.75 6.90
C THR A 61 -8.48 10.40 5.93
N THR A 62 -8.11 10.01 4.70
CA THR A 62 -9.08 9.61 3.67
C THR A 62 -9.84 8.33 4.04
N LEU A 63 -9.21 7.39 4.74
CA LEU A 63 -9.86 6.16 5.21
C LEU A 63 -10.86 6.44 6.33
N MET A 64 -10.64 7.46 7.17
CA MET A 64 -11.66 7.93 8.12
C MET A 64 -12.86 8.53 7.38
N ASP A 65 -12.63 9.37 6.36
CA ASP A 65 -13.71 9.90 5.51
C ASP A 65 -14.48 8.77 4.78
N ILE A 66 -13.77 7.71 4.34
CA ILE A 66 -14.37 6.52 3.73
C ILE A 66 -15.32 5.84 4.72
N ASP A 67 -14.92 5.66 5.98
CA ASP A 67 -15.78 5.07 7.01
C ASP A 67 -17.06 5.87 7.21
N ASP A 68 -16.95 7.20 7.34
CA ASP A 68 -18.09 8.10 7.49
C ASP A 68 -19.05 8.04 6.29
N GLU A 69 -18.50 8.05 5.07
CA GLU A 69 -19.30 8.00 3.84
C GLU A 69 -19.90 6.61 3.58
N MET A 70 -19.25 5.52 4.04
CA MET A 70 -19.83 4.17 4.06
C MET A 70 -21.05 4.13 4.98
N ARG A 71 -20.94 4.63 6.22
CA ARG A 71 -22.06 4.72 7.17
C ARG A 71 -23.23 5.53 6.61
N ALA A 72 -22.94 6.57 5.82
CA ALA A 72 -23.94 7.39 5.16
C ALA A 72 -24.48 6.79 3.85
N ARG A 73 -24.05 5.58 3.44
CA ARG A 73 -24.39 4.90 2.17
C ARG A 73 -24.16 5.79 0.93
N ARG A 74 -23.06 6.56 0.92
CA ARG A 74 -22.67 7.42 -0.22
C ARG A 74 -21.63 6.74 -1.10
N SER A 75 -22.00 5.62 -1.70
CA SER A 75 -21.08 4.68 -2.35
C SER A 75 -20.21 5.31 -3.45
N PHE A 76 -20.73 6.23 -4.26
CA PHE A 76 -19.91 6.93 -5.28
C PHE A 76 -18.80 7.81 -4.67
N LYS A 77 -19.08 8.43 -3.51
CA LYS A 77 -18.08 9.19 -2.78
C LYS A 77 -17.02 8.26 -2.20
N VAL A 78 -17.44 7.15 -1.60
CA VAL A 78 -16.56 6.09 -1.09
C VAL A 78 -15.62 5.60 -2.18
N MET A 79 -16.13 5.26 -3.37
CA MET A 79 -15.31 4.83 -4.51
C MET A 79 -14.29 5.90 -4.95
N THR A 80 -14.70 7.18 -4.97
CA THR A 80 -13.79 8.29 -5.29
C THR A 80 -12.65 8.40 -4.28
N LEU A 81 -12.94 8.20 -2.99
CA LEU A 81 -11.96 8.27 -1.93
C LEU A 81 -11.03 7.04 -1.93
N PHE A 82 -11.54 5.83 -2.17
CA PHE A 82 -10.70 4.65 -2.36
C PHE A 82 -9.76 4.80 -3.55
N ARG A 83 -10.23 5.36 -4.67
CA ARG A 83 -9.35 5.68 -5.81
C ARG A 83 -8.19 6.58 -5.39
N ARG A 84 -8.41 7.57 -4.53
CA ARG A 84 -7.34 8.42 -3.98
C ARG A 84 -6.36 7.60 -3.15
N VAL A 85 -6.85 6.74 -2.26
CA VAL A 85 -6.00 5.87 -1.43
C VAL A 85 -5.15 4.95 -2.31
N ASN A 86 -5.74 4.31 -3.32
CA ASN A 86 -5.03 3.42 -4.24
C ASN A 86 -3.92 4.15 -5.01
N ILE A 87 -4.17 5.40 -5.44
CA ILE A 87 -3.13 6.24 -6.05
C ILE A 87 -2.01 6.54 -5.05
N CYS A 88 -2.32 6.86 -3.79
CA CYS A 88 -1.29 7.06 -2.76
C CYS A 88 -0.46 5.79 -2.51
N GLN A 89 -1.08 4.61 -2.46
CA GLN A 89 -0.37 3.33 -2.35
C GLN A 89 0.56 3.09 -3.54
N GLU A 90 0.09 3.39 -4.75
CA GLU A 90 0.91 3.27 -5.97
C GLU A 90 2.09 4.26 -5.97
N MET A 91 1.90 5.49 -5.45
CA MET A 91 3.00 6.45 -5.30
C MET A 91 4.05 5.95 -4.30
N MET A 92 3.63 5.41 -3.15
CA MET A 92 4.53 4.79 -2.17
C MET A 92 5.31 3.62 -2.76
N ARG A 93 4.67 2.82 -3.60
CA ARG A 93 5.30 1.68 -4.28
C ARG A 93 6.30 2.13 -5.35
N THR A 94 5.88 3.03 -6.22
CA THR A 94 6.68 3.49 -7.38
C THR A 94 7.96 4.16 -6.93
N GLN A 95 7.92 5.00 -5.90
CA GLN A 95 9.10 5.72 -5.43
C GLN A 95 10.20 4.81 -4.82
N LEU A 96 9.89 3.55 -4.45
CA LEU A 96 10.92 2.60 -3.98
C LEU A 96 12.03 2.40 -5.03
N THR A 97 11.70 2.57 -6.32
CA THR A 97 12.66 2.53 -7.43
C THR A 97 13.74 3.62 -7.36
N LEU A 98 13.51 4.72 -6.62
CA LEU A 98 14.57 5.71 -6.34
C LEU A 98 15.62 5.11 -5.40
N LEU A 99 15.20 4.39 -4.35
CA LEU A 99 16.10 3.77 -3.39
C LEU A 99 16.98 2.71 -4.09
N GLU A 100 16.42 1.95 -5.04
CA GLU A 100 17.01 1.62 -6.37
C GLU A 100 18.47 1.97 -6.67
N THR A 101 18.70 3.28 -6.69
CA THR A 101 19.90 3.90 -7.24
C THR A 101 21.05 3.95 -6.24
N MET A 102 20.75 3.78 -4.95
CA MET A 102 21.73 3.70 -3.87
C MET A 102 22.39 2.32 -3.88
N SER A 103 23.71 2.30 -3.75
CA SER A 103 24.47 1.04 -3.70
C SER A 103 24.27 0.33 -2.36
N PRO A 104 24.41 -1.01 -2.30
CA PRO A 104 24.37 -1.72 -1.02
C PRO A 104 25.43 -1.22 -0.03
N LYS A 105 26.59 -0.75 -0.52
CA LYS A 105 27.67 -0.19 0.30
C LYS A 105 27.24 1.12 0.96
N ASP A 106 26.72 2.07 0.18
CA ASP A 106 26.30 3.38 0.69
C ASP A 106 25.15 3.23 1.69
N TYR A 107 24.26 2.26 1.47
CA TYR A 107 23.23 1.90 2.45
C TYR A 107 23.82 1.39 3.78
N GLN A 108 24.94 0.64 3.78
CA GLN A 108 25.54 0.18 5.04
C GLN A 108 26.01 1.35 5.92
N GLU A 109 26.52 2.41 5.31
CA GLU A 109 26.94 3.61 6.06
C GLU A 109 25.75 4.29 6.74
N ILE A 110 24.61 4.40 6.04
CA ILE A 110 23.35 4.89 6.63
C ILE A 110 22.88 3.94 7.74
N ARG A 111 22.90 2.63 7.48
CA ARG A 111 22.42 1.58 8.40
C ARG A 111 23.13 1.63 9.76
N LEU A 112 24.41 2.04 9.81
CA LEU A 112 25.15 2.22 11.06
C LEU A 112 24.55 3.31 11.96
N LEU A 113 23.88 4.31 11.39
CA LEU A 113 23.32 5.45 12.10
C LEU A 113 21.85 5.26 12.51
N LEU A 114 21.14 4.28 11.93
CA LEU A 114 19.71 4.05 12.20
C LEU A 114 19.43 3.51 13.60
N GLY A 115 20.45 3.08 14.36
CA GLY A 115 20.28 2.46 15.66
C GLY A 115 19.36 1.24 15.59
N ASN A 116 18.31 1.22 16.42
CA ASN A 116 17.27 0.17 16.38
C ASN A 116 16.07 0.54 15.49
N GLY A 117 16.13 1.69 14.80
CA GLY A 117 15.04 2.23 14.01
C GLY A 117 14.56 1.26 12.93
N SER A 118 13.26 1.07 12.82
CA SER A 118 12.65 0.19 11.80
C SER A 118 11.37 0.79 11.25
N GLY A 119 11.04 0.48 9.99
CA GLY A 119 9.74 0.83 9.41
C GLY A 119 8.54 0.29 10.21
N GLN A 120 8.73 -0.71 11.08
CA GLN A 120 7.69 -1.15 12.02
C GLN A 120 7.33 -0.11 13.09
N GLU A 121 8.20 0.87 13.32
CA GLU A 121 7.98 1.96 14.27
C GLU A 121 7.32 3.17 13.60
N SER A 122 7.15 3.16 12.27
CA SER A 122 6.45 4.20 11.52
C SER A 122 5.04 4.43 12.10
N PRO A 123 4.71 5.65 12.55
CA PRO A 123 3.38 5.96 13.05
C PRO A 123 2.32 5.80 11.95
N GLY A 124 2.58 6.32 10.73
CA GLY A 124 1.67 6.18 9.60
C GLY A 124 1.38 4.72 9.28
N PHE A 125 2.43 3.90 9.16
CA PHE A 125 2.28 2.48 8.83
C PHE A 125 1.51 1.73 9.92
N ARG A 126 1.82 1.98 11.20
CA ARG A 126 1.11 1.35 12.33
C ARG A 126 -0.37 1.70 12.38
N VAL A 127 -0.74 2.91 11.99
CA VAL A 127 -2.16 3.31 11.88
C VAL A 127 -2.82 2.54 10.74
N LEU A 128 -2.23 2.54 9.54
CA LEU A 128 -2.78 1.86 8.38
C LEU A 128 -2.92 0.34 8.54
N LEU A 129 -2.08 -0.30 9.37
CA LEU A 129 -2.23 -1.72 9.68
C LEU A 129 -3.48 -2.04 10.52
N LYS A 130 -4.05 -1.06 11.24
CA LYS A 130 -5.18 -1.26 12.15
C LYS A 130 -6.53 -0.91 11.54
N MET A 131 -6.58 0.17 10.75
CA MET A 131 -7.81 0.68 10.16
C MET A 131 -8.64 -0.33 9.35
N PRO A 132 -8.06 -1.33 8.66
CA PRO A 132 -8.85 -2.31 7.92
C PRO A 132 -9.83 -3.09 8.81
N ALA A 133 -9.50 -3.34 10.07
CA ALA A 133 -10.42 -4.00 10.99
C ALA A 133 -11.68 -3.15 11.25
N ASP A 134 -11.51 -1.84 11.43
CA ASP A 134 -12.62 -0.91 11.66
C ASP A 134 -13.48 -0.75 10.38
N LEU A 135 -12.84 -0.64 9.21
CA LEU A 135 -13.53 -0.59 7.92
C LEU A 135 -14.33 -1.87 7.65
N TRP A 136 -13.81 -3.02 8.05
CA TRP A 136 -14.51 -4.29 7.91
C TRP A 136 -15.78 -4.32 8.75
N VAL A 137 -15.72 -3.87 10.01
CA VAL A 137 -16.91 -3.75 10.87
C VAL A 137 -17.97 -2.87 10.20
N THR A 138 -17.59 -1.71 9.69
CA THR A 138 -18.53 -0.83 8.97
C THR A 138 -19.10 -1.50 7.71
N PHE A 139 -18.27 -2.19 6.95
CA PHE A 139 -18.73 -2.91 5.75
C PHE A 139 -19.75 -3.99 6.11
N THR A 140 -19.48 -4.81 7.13
CA THR A 140 -20.40 -5.87 7.56
C THR A 140 -21.71 -5.31 8.11
N ASP A 141 -21.65 -4.23 8.87
CA ASP A 141 -22.85 -3.61 9.44
C ASP A 141 -23.73 -2.99 8.35
N VAL A 142 -23.13 -2.26 7.41
CA VAL A 142 -23.87 -1.44 6.44
C VAL A 142 -24.27 -2.22 5.18
N TYR A 143 -23.36 -3.02 4.62
CA TYR A 143 -23.54 -3.64 3.30
C TYR A 143 -23.83 -5.15 3.37
N LEU A 144 -23.46 -5.81 4.48
CA LEU A 144 -23.95 -7.16 4.79
C LEU A 144 -25.19 -7.15 5.69
N GLU A 145 -25.68 -5.95 6.04
CA GLU A 145 -26.85 -5.74 6.88
C GLU A 145 -26.79 -6.54 8.19
N ASN A 146 -25.62 -6.50 8.83
CA ASN A 146 -25.30 -7.27 10.04
C ASN A 146 -25.52 -8.79 9.88
N GLY A 147 -25.15 -9.32 8.71
CA GLY A 147 -25.19 -10.74 8.38
C GLY A 147 -26.48 -11.22 7.71
N ALA A 148 -27.44 -10.33 7.43
CA ALA A 148 -28.63 -10.69 6.66
C ALA A 148 -28.31 -10.97 5.18
N LYS A 149 -27.24 -10.37 4.65
CA LYS A 149 -26.67 -10.65 3.33
C LYS A 149 -25.29 -11.27 3.48
N THR A 150 -24.99 -12.30 2.68
CA THR A 150 -23.69 -12.97 2.68
C THR A 150 -22.81 -12.50 1.53
N LEU A 151 -21.49 -12.66 1.66
CA LEU A 151 -20.56 -12.44 0.54
C LEU A 151 -20.88 -13.38 -0.63
N GLU A 152 -21.35 -14.60 -0.37
CA GLU A 152 -21.75 -15.53 -1.43
C GLU A 152 -22.88 -14.95 -2.28
N GLN A 153 -23.90 -14.37 -1.65
CA GLN A 153 -24.99 -13.71 -2.36
C GLN A 153 -24.50 -12.51 -3.17
N ILE A 154 -23.60 -11.70 -2.60
CA ILE A 154 -23.03 -10.53 -3.29
C ILE A 154 -22.24 -10.93 -4.54
N TYR A 155 -21.43 -11.99 -4.46
CA TYR A 155 -20.51 -12.38 -5.52
C TYR A 155 -21.07 -13.39 -6.52
N ASP A 156 -22.11 -14.15 -6.16
CA ASP A 156 -22.54 -15.34 -6.91
C ASP A 156 -24.08 -15.42 -7.02
N SER A 157 -24.76 -15.94 -6.00
CA SER A 157 -26.18 -16.35 -6.11
C SER A 157 -27.17 -15.21 -6.35
N GLU A 158 -26.85 -13.99 -5.90
CA GLU A 158 -27.65 -12.77 -6.08
C GLU A 158 -26.84 -11.64 -6.72
N TYR A 159 -25.81 -11.97 -7.51
CA TYR A 159 -24.91 -10.98 -8.10
C TYR A 159 -25.67 -9.95 -8.95
N ALA A 160 -25.57 -8.68 -8.55
CA ALA A 160 -26.23 -7.56 -9.20
C ALA A 160 -25.27 -6.40 -9.56
N HIS A 161 -23.98 -6.52 -9.25
CA HIS A 161 -23.00 -5.43 -9.36
C HIS A 161 -23.46 -4.16 -8.61
N ASP A 162 -24.03 -4.35 -7.43
CA ASP A 162 -24.60 -3.30 -6.59
C ASP A 162 -23.52 -2.57 -5.76
N ASP A 163 -23.95 -1.67 -4.89
CA ASP A 163 -23.05 -0.93 -4.02
C ASP A 163 -22.27 -1.84 -3.06
N ALA A 164 -22.90 -2.85 -2.48
CA ALA A 164 -22.24 -3.83 -1.63
C ALA A 164 -21.09 -4.55 -2.36
N TYR A 165 -21.32 -4.98 -3.61
CA TYR A 165 -20.26 -5.53 -4.45
C TYR A 165 -19.14 -4.50 -4.71
N MET A 166 -19.49 -3.29 -5.11
CA MET A 166 -18.48 -2.27 -5.46
C MET A 166 -17.63 -1.85 -4.26
N ILE A 167 -18.20 -1.77 -3.05
CA ILE A 167 -17.44 -1.47 -1.84
C ILE A 167 -16.57 -2.67 -1.44
N ALA A 168 -17.06 -3.90 -1.59
CA ALA A 168 -16.24 -5.11 -1.37
C ALA A 168 -15.01 -5.13 -2.30
N GLU A 169 -15.18 -4.79 -3.58
CA GLU A 169 -14.05 -4.68 -4.52
C GLU A 169 -13.06 -3.58 -4.13
N CYS A 170 -13.53 -2.43 -3.65
CA CYS A 170 -12.64 -1.37 -3.17
C CYS A 170 -11.78 -1.82 -1.98
N LEU A 171 -12.36 -2.58 -1.04
CA LEU A 171 -11.64 -3.15 0.11
C LEU A 171 -10.62 -4.21 -0.34
N ALA A 172 -11.02 -5.09 -1.26
CA ALA A 172 -10.13 -6.09 -1.84
C ALA A 172 -8.94 -5.45 -2.57
N GLU A 173 -9.19 -4.39 -3.36
CA GLU A 173 -8.15 -3.64 -4.07
C GLU A 173 -7.20 -2.94 -3.08
N PHE A 174 -7.71 -2.32 -2.02
CA PHE A 174 -6.87 -1.72 -0.97
C PHE A 174 -5.88 -2.75 -0.36
N ASP A 175 -6.36 -3.95 -0.03
CA ASP A 175 -5.53 -5.04 0.49
C ASP A 175 -4.51 -5.49 -0.57
N GLU A 176 -4.94 -5.69 -1.82
CA GLU A 176 -4.06 -6.05 -2.93
C GLU A 176 -2.90 -5.05 -3.11
N GLN A 177 -3.19 -3.75 -3.15
CA GLN A 177 -2.19 -2.70 -3.30
C GLN A 177 -1.21 -2.66 -2.12
N PHE A 178 -1.72 -2.90 -0.90
CA PHE A 178 -0.85 -2.99 0.28
C PHE A 178 0.09 -4.21 0.22
N GLN A 179 -0.38 -5.35 -0.29
CA GLN A 179 0.48 -6.52 -0.50
C GLN A 179 1.52 -6.29 -1.60
N LYS A 180 1.16 -5.58 -2.68
CA LYS A 180 2.13 -5.18 -3.73
C LYS A 180 3.24 -4.32 -3.14
N PHE A 181 2.89 -3.29 -2.36
CA PHE A 181 3.88 -2.47 -1.65
C PHE A 181 4.80 -3.34 -0.76
N ARG A 182 4.23 -4.25 0.05
CA ARG A 182 5.02 -5.16 0.89
C ARG A 182 5.96 -6.05 0.09
N ALA A 183 5.53 -6.55 -1.06
CA ALA A 183 6.35 -7.39 -1.93
C ALA A 183 7.51 -6.59 -2.53
N ASP A 184 7.24 -5.41 -3.06
CA ASP A 184 8.26 -4.53 -3.66
C ASP A 184 9.27 -4.04 -2.61
N HIS A 185 8.78 -3.65 -1.43
CA HIS A 185 9.64 -3.31 -0.29
C HIS A 185 10.50 -4.50 0.16
N MET A 186 10.00 -5.73 0.07
CA MET A 186 10.82 -6.92 0.37
C MET A 186 11.95 -7.11 -0.65
N GLN A 187 11.67 -6.89 -1.93
CA GLN A 187 12.71 -6.94 -2.97
C GLN A 187 13.76 -5.85 -2.75
N LEU A 188 13.32 -4.64 -2.37
CA LEU A 188 14.22 -3.56 -1.97
C LEU A 188 15.13 -3.98 -0.81
N ILE A 189 14.59 -4.62 0.23
CA ILE A 189 15.40 -5.14 1.34
C ILE A 189 16.44 -6.15 0.82
N TYR A 190 16.04 -7.09 -0.03
CA TYR A 190 16.97 -8.11 -0.55
C TYR A 190 18.11 -7.51 -1.37
N ARG A 191 17.84 -6.53 -2.23
CA ARG A 191 18.91 -5.84 -2.97
C ARG A 191 19.81 -4.99 -2.07
N SER A 192 19.30 -4.43 -0.98
CA SER A 192 20.04 -3.52 -0.11
C SER A 192 20.89 -4.23 0.95
N ILE A 193 20.39 -5.31 1.56
CA ILE A 193 21.09 -6.02 2.64
C ILE A 193 21.29 -7.52 2.42
N GLY A 194 20.65 -8.11 1.41
CA GLY A 194 20.69 -9.55 1.16
C GLY A 194 19.55 -10.33 1.82
N VAL A 195 19.31 -11.55 1.33
CA VAL A 195 18.17 -12.42 1.72
C VAL A 195 18.31 -12.95 3.15
N ASP A 196 19.51 -13.38 3.53
CA ASP A 196 19.79 -13.99 4.84
C ASP A 196 20.19 -12.97 5.91
N ALA A 197 20.00 -11.68 5.63
CA ALA A 197 20.37 -10.62 6.54
C ALA A 197 19.46 -10.59 7.78
N SER A 198 20.01 -10.03 8.85
CA SER A 198 19.24 -9.66 10.03
C SER A 198 18.82 -8.20 9.97
N SER A 199 17.61 -7.92 10.42
CA SER A 199 17.14 -6.57 10.72
C SER A 199 18.00 -5.91 11.80
N LEU A 200 17.84 -4.60 11.98
CA LEU A 200 18.54 -3.84 13.03
C LEU A 200 18.27 -4.36 14.45
N LYS A 201 17.13 -5.03 14.66
CA LYS A 201 16.78 -5.68 15.94
C LYS A 201 17.25 -7.15 16.03
N GLY A 202 18.16 -7.57 15.15
CA GLY A 202 18.70 -8.94 15.13
C GLY A 202 17.72 -10.03 14.68
N ARG A 203 16.52 -9.64 14.22
CA ARG A 203 15.51 -10.58 13.72
C ARG A 203 15.79 -10.92 12.26
N PRO A 204 15.74 -12.20 11.86
CA PRO A 204 15.86 -12.59 10.46
C PRO A 204 14.85 -11.84 9.59
N VAL A 205 15.28 -11.36 8.42
CA VAL A 205 14.40 -10.70 7.44
C VAL A 205 13.23 -11.61 7.05
N GLU A 206 13.42 -12.93 7.08
CA GLU A 206 12.36 -13.90 6.79
C GLU A 206 11.14 -13.79 7.72
N ILE A 207 11.28 -13.25 8.94
CA ILE A 207 10.13 -12.96 9.81
C ILE A 207 9.21 -11.91 9.16
N LEU A 208 9.75 -10.94 8.44
CA LEU A 208 8.97 -9.93 7.71
C LEU A 208 8.15 -10.56 6.58
N ARG A 209 8.59 -11.70 6.03
CA ARG A 209 7.90 -12.47 4.99
C ARG A 209 6.61 -13.13 5.50
N SER A 210 6.49 -13.38 6.81
CA SER A 210 5.25 -13.90 7.38
C SER A 210 4.11 -12.87 7.30
N GLY A 211 4.44 -11.59 7.51
CA GLY A 211 3.49 -10.48 7.43
C GLY A 211 2.95 -10.25 6.02
N THR A 212 3.72 -10.55 4.96
CA THR A 212 3.27 -10.39 3.56
C THR A 212 2.23 -11.42 3.12
N ARG A 213 1.93 -12.42 3.96
CA ARG A 213 0.90 -13.43 3.70
C ARG A 213 -0.45 -13.11 4.32
N GLN A 214 -0.50 -12.18 5.28
CA GLN A 214 -1.74 -11.83 5.95
C GLN A 214 -2.55 -10.86 5.11
N LYS A 215 -3.76 -11.29 4.75
CA LYS A 215 -4.80 -10.48 4.13
C LYS A 215 -5.54 -9.69 5.20
N PHE A 216 -5.87 -8.43 4.91
CA PHE A 216 -6.70 -7.63 5.80
C PHE A 216 -8.15 -8.10 5.80
N PHE A 217 -8.65 -8.55 4.65
CA PHE A 217 -10.03 -8.99 4.46
C PHE A 217 -10.05 -10.45 3.95
N PRO A 218 -9.68 -11.44 4.78
CA PRO A 218 -9.54 -12.83 4.35
C PRO A 218 -10.82 -13.39 3.70
N ASP A 219 -11.99 -13.02 4.21
CA ASP A 219 -13.29 -13.51 3.71
C ASP A 219 -13.55 -13.08 2.26
N LEU A 220 -13.10 -11.90 1.83
CA LEU A 220 -13.19 -11.44 0.44
C LEU A 220 -12.36 -12.29 -0.51
N TRP A 221 -11.23 -12.82 -0.05
CA TRP A 221 -10.41 -13.73 -0.84
C TRP A 221 -10.97 -15.15 -0.83
N GLN A 222 -11.50 -15.59 0.31
CA GLN A 222 -12.07 -16.93 0.46
C GLN A 222 -13.33 -17.12 -0.38
N VAL A 223 -14.24 -16.13 -0.43
CA VAL A 223 -15.48 -16.25 -1.22
C VAL A 223 -15.20 -16.50 -2.71
N ARG A 224 -14.10 -15.96 -3.25
CA ARG A 224 -13.66 -16.20 -4.63
C ARG A 224 -13.20 -17.63 -4.86
N ALA A 225 -12.49 -18.22 -3.88
CA ALA A 225 -12.10 -19.63 -3.92
C ALA A 225 -13.34 -20.53 -3.86
N ASP A 226 -14.24 -20.26 -2.91
CA ASP A 226 -15.47 -21.04 -2.74
C ASP A 226 -16.37 -20.95 -3.99
N MET A 227 -16.50 -19.76 -4.58
CA MET A 227 -17.20 -19.55 -5.85
C MET A 227 -16.54 -20.36 -6.97
N THR A 228 -15.22 -20.29 -7.12
CA THR A 228 -14.50 -21.06 -8.13
C THR A 228 -14.72 -22.56 -7.99
N ASP A 229 -14.72 -23.08 -6.76
CA ASP A 229 -14.98 -24.50 -6.49
C ASP A 229 -16.43 -24.89 -6.78
N ARG A 230 -17.41 -24.05 -6.43
CA ARG A 230 -18.83 -24.27 -6.76
C ARG A 230 -19.07 -24.34 -8.26
N TRP A 231 -18.61 -23.34 -9.02
CA TRP A 231 -18.68 -23.36 -10.48
C TRP A 231 -17.87 -24.55 -11.05
N GLY A 232 -16.74 -24.86 -10.43
CA GLY A 232 -15.87 -26.02 -10.62
C GLY A 232 -16.56 -27.38 -10.60
N SER A 233 -17.47 -27.55 -9.65
CA SER A 233 -18.17 -28.80 -9.41
C SER A 233 -19.00 -29.27 -10.62
N SER A 234 -19.41 -28.36 -11.49
CA SER A 234 -20.23 -28.66 -12.68
C SER A 234 -19.50 -29.46 -13.76
N TYR A 235 -18.15 -29.51 -13.76
CA TYR A 235 -17.35 -30.20 -14.77
C TYR A 235 -16.23 -31.09 -14.20
N GLY A 236 -16.24 -31.37 -12.90
CA GLY A 236 -15.25 -32.21 -12.21
C GLY A 236 -13.87 -31.55 -12.07
N LYS A 237 -12.90 -32.26 -11.46
CA LYS A 237 -11.55 -31.72 -11.16
C LYS A 237 -10.72 -31.34 -12.40
N THR A 238 -10.99 -31.97 -13.54
CA THR A 238 -10.27 -31.73 -14.79
C THR A 238 -11.25 -31.73 -15.96
N ARG A 239 -11.24 -30.65 -16.75
CA ARG A 239 -12.00 -30.59 -18.02
C ARG A 239 -11.21 -31.31 -19.12
N LYS A 240 -11.90 -31.87 -20.11
CA LYS A 240 -11.26 -32.30 -21.37
C LYS A 240 -10.61 -31.08 -22.03
N LYS A 241 -9.47 -31.29 -22.70
CA LYS A 241 -8.85 -30.25 -23.52
C LYS A 241 -9.86 -29.78 -24.56
N LEU A 242 -9.91 -28.49 -24.84
CA LEU A 242 -10.70 -27.95 -25.95
C LEU A 242 -10.14 -28.54 -27.25
N ASP A 243 -10.97 -29.25 -28.02
CA ASP A 243 -10.55 -29.81 -29.31
C ASP A 243 -10.32 -28.69 -30.31
N THR A 244 -9.09 -28.57 -30.82
CA THR A 244 -8.73 -27.68 -31.92
C THR A 244 -9.07 -28.33 -33.25
N LYS A 245 -10.33 -28.69 -33.49
CA LYS A 245 -10.82 -29.07 -34.82
C LYS A 245 -12.29 -28.71 -34.98
N ASN A 246 -12.54 -27.57 -35.62
CA ASN A 246 -13.71 -27.31 -36.45
C ASN A 246 -13.30 -26.20 -37.43
N GLY A 247 -12.68 -26.63 -38.52
CA GLY A 247 -12.20 -25.77 -39.58
C GLY A 247 -11.68 -26.61 -40.73
N GLU A 248 -12.37 -27.71 -41.06
CA GLU A 248 -12.17 -28.48 -42.28
C GLU A 248 -13.38 -29.41 -42.47
N THR A 249 -13.76 -29.62 -43.75
CA THR A 249 -14.94 -30.31 -44.32
C THR A 249 -16.20 -29.43 -44.40
N ASP A 250 -16.74 -29.06 -45.57
CA ASP A 250 -16.65 -29.60 -46.95
C ASP A 250 -16.81 -28.43 -47.96
N ALA A 251 -15.96 -28.29 -48.98
CA ALA A 251 -15.99 -28.96 -50.30
C ALA A 251 -17.16 -28.52 -51.20
#